data_AF-A0A0A7LLA1-F1
#
_entry.id   AF-A0A0A7LLA1-F1
#
_cell.length_a   1.000
_cell.length_b   1.000
_cell.length_c   1.000
_cell.angle_alpha   90.00
_cell.angle_beta   90.00
_cell.angle_gamma   90.00
#
_symmetry.space_group_name_H-M   'P 1'
#
loop_
_entity.id
_entity.type
_entity.pdbx_description
1 polymer ?
#
loop_
_entity_poly.entity_id
_entity_poly.type
_entity_poly.pdbx_seq_one_letter_code
_entity_poly.pdbx_strand_id
1 'polypeptide(L)'
;MDRPAFYQRCKLIIVAFLTLLISSYQTTKKPDVPLVVSLEKAKQLLEEYRGKPEDFILAVSLTKQLTLQGKDVDFGLGMAIITEYVLQKSWMPDGSTDKNGVRYFRFKEL
;
A
#
# COMPACT_ATOMS: atom_id res chain seq x y z
N MET A 1 13.12 -49.62 -33.77
CA MET A 1 13.13 -48.14 -33.84
C MET A 1 11.86 -47.68 -33.16
N ASP A 2 11.91 -47.30 -31.89
CA ASP A 2 10.75 -46.81 -31.13
C ASP A 2 11.20 -45.62 -30.26
N ARG A 3 11.06 -44.41 -30.80
CA ARG A 3 11.39 -43.14 -30.10
C ARG A 3 10.24 -42.12 -29.95
N PRO A 4 8.93 -42.41 -30.09
CA PRO A 4 7.91 -41.37 -29.87
C PRO A 4 7.48 -41.19 -28.40
N ALA A 5 7.59 -42.23 -27.56
CA ALA A 5 6.97 -42.21 -26.23
C ALA A 5 7.74 -41.43 -25.14
N PHE A 6 9.06 -41.23 -25.31
CA PHE A 6 9.88 -40.57 -24.29
C PHE A 6 9.74 -39.04 -24.33
N TYR A 7 9.64 -38.46 -25.53
CA TYR A 7 9.58 -37.01 -25.71
C TYR A 7 8.24 -36.38 -25.26
N GLN A 8 7.13 -37.11 -25.33
CA GLN A 8 5.84 -36.62 -24.84
C GLN A 8 5.78 -36.53 -23.31
N ARG A 9 6.46 -37.44 -22.60
CA ARG A 9 6.48 -37.42 -21.12
C ARG A 9 7.34 -36.27 -20.57
N CYS A 10 8.44 -35.91 -21.24
CA CYS A 10 9.26 -34.77 -20.84
C CYS A 10 8.55 -33.42 -21.00
N LYS A 11 7.68 -33.25 -22.02
CA LYS A 11 6.90 -32.01 -22.20
C LYS A 11 5.91 -31.76 -21.06
N LEU A 12 5.22 -32.79 -20.57
CA LEU A 12 4.25 -32.62 -19.48
C LEU A 12 4.90 -32.20 -18.15
N ILE A 13 6.09 -32.75 -17.85
CA ILE A 13 6.81 -32.46 -16.60
C ILE A 13 7.36 -31.03 -16.59
N ILE A 14 7.85 -30.53 -17.73
CA ILE A 14 8.38 -29.16 -17.84
C ILE A 14 7.25 -28.12 -17.68
N VAL A 15 6.07 -28.36 -18.25
CA VAL A 15 4.93 -27.43 -18.13
C VAL A 15 4.38 -27.41 -16.69
N ALA A 16 4.32 -28.55 -16.02
CA ALA A 16 3.86 -28.63 -14.62
C ALA A 16 4.82 -27.93 -13.63
N PHE A 17 6.14 -27.95 -13.90
CA PHE A 17 7.11 -27.20 -13.10
C PHE A 17 7.07 -25.69 -13.37
N LEU A 18 6.78 -25.26 -14.61
CA LEU A 18 6.65 -23.84 -14.93
C LEU A 18 5.41 -23.20 -14.29
N THR A 19 4.29 -23.91 -14.18
CA THR A 19 3.08 -23.38 -13.51
C THR A 19 3.23 -23.27 -11.99
N LEU A 20 4.01 -24.14 -11.36
CA LEU A 20 4.31 -24.04 -9.92
C LEU A 20 5.23 -22.85 -9.58
N LEU A 21 6.17 -22.51 -10.45
CA LEU A 21 7.07 -21.36 -10.26
C LEU A 21 6.38 -20.01 -10.41
N ILE A 22 5.32 -19.92 -11.22
CA ILE A 22 4.50 -18.71 -11.33
C ILE A 22 3.63 -18.53 -10.07
N SER A 23 3.22 -19.62 -9.41
CA SER A 23 2.45 -19.54 -8.17
C SER A 23 3.28 -19.08 -6.96
N SER A 24 4.61 -19.26 -6.98
CA SER A 24 5.51 -18.80 -5.92
C SER A 24 5.98 -17.34 -6.05
N TYR A 25 5.67 -16.66 -7.16
CA TYR A 25 6.04 -15.25 -7.35
C TYR A 25 5.08 -14.26 -6.66
N GLN A 26 4.34 -14.71 -5.65
CA GLN A 26 3.45 -13.89 -4.82
C GLN A 26 4.04 -13.58 -3.43
N THR A 27 5.35 -13.34 -3.32
CA THR A 27 5.90 -12.93 -2.02
C THR A 27 6.91 -11.82 -2.18
N THR A 28 6.64 -10.73 -1.45
CA THR A 28 7.40 -9.47 -1.31
C THR A 28 7.23 -8.40 -2.39
N LYS A 29 6.00 -8.06 -2.80
CA LYS A 29 5.72 -6.63 -2.97
C LYS A 29 5.32 -6.11 -1.61
N LYS A 30 6.15 -5.25 -1.00
CA LYS A 30 5.64 -4.31 0.01
C LYS A 30 4.38 -3.70 -0.61
N PRO A 31 3.25 -3.58 0.12
CA PRO A 31 2.15 -2.79 -0.39
C PRO A 31 2.75 -1.46 -0.83
N ASP A 32 2.54 -1.13 -2.09
CA ASP A 32 3.03 0.12 -2.67
C ASP A 32 2.15 1.21 -2.05
N VAL A 33 2.47 1.56 -0.81
CA VAL A 33 1.66 2.49 -0.02
C VAL A 33 1.79 3.84 -0.73
N PRO A 34 0.71 4.38 -1.30
CA PRO A 34 0.79 5.60 -2.10
C PRO A 34 1.32 6.73 -1.22
N LEU A 35 2.44 7.33 -1.63
CA LEU A 35 3.04 8.45 -0.92
C LEU A 35 2.16 9.69 -1.07
N VAL A 36 1.77 10.25 0.07
CA VAL A 36 0.96 11.46 0.16
C VAL A 36 1.84 12.69 0.26
N VAL A 37 1.65 13.59 -0.70
CA VAL A 37 2.29 14.92 -0.77
C VAL A 37 1.24 16.06 -0.80
N SER A 38 -0.04 15.71 -0.87
CA SER A 38 -1.15 16.68 -0.80
C SER A 38 -2.29 16.16 0.06
N LEU A 39 -3.00 17.07 0.73
CA LEU A 39 -4.11 16.73 1.62
C LEU A 39 -5.32 16.21 0.86
N GLU A 40 -5.53 16.65 -0.38
CA GLU A 40 -6.57 16.11 -1.26
C GLU A 40 -6.31 14.64 -1.56
N LYS A 41 -5.05 14.28 -1.80
CA LYS A 41 -4.70 12.89 -2.06
C LYS A 41 -4.88 12.05 -0.80
N ALA A 42 -4.52 12.58 0.37
CA ALA A 42 -4.79 11.93 1.65
C ALA A 42 -6.28 11.62 1.83
N LYS A 43 -7.11 12.64 1.61
CA LYS A 43 -8.57 12.55 1.72
C LYS A 43 -9.14 11.54 0.72
N GLN A 44 -8.73 11.60 -0.53
CA GLN A 44 -9.17 10.65 -1.56
C GLN A 44 -8.86 9.21 -1.16
N LEU A 45 -7.63 8.93 -0.69
CA LEU A 45 -7.23 7.59 -0.26
C LEU A 45 -8.04 7.10 0.93
N LEU A 46 -8.30 7.98 1.90
CA LEU A 46 -9.16 7.68 3.04
C LEU A 46 -10.59 7.37 2.59
N GLU A 47 -11.16 8.17 1.68
CA GLU A 47 -12.54 8.00 1.19
C GLU A 47 -12.72 6.74 0.33
N GLU A 48 -11.76 6.41 -0.52
CA GLU A 48 -11.81 5.24 -1.41
C GLU A 48 -11.59 3.92 -0.67
N TYR A 49 -10.93 3.96 0.49
CA TYR A 49 -10.67 2.75 1.25
C TYR A 49 -11.96 2.17 1.88
N ARG A 50 -12.11 0.84 1.72
CA ARG A 50 -13.29 0.06 2.15
C ARG A 50 -12.95 -1.10 3.11
N GLY A 51 -11.68 -1.28 3.43
CA GLY A 51 -11.21 -2.32 4.37
C GLY A 51 -11.29 -1.85 5.83
N LYS A 52 -10.65 -2.62 6.72
CA LYS A 52 -10.51 -2.28 8.14
C LYS A 52 -9.47 -1.18 8.36
N PRO A 53 -9.65 -0.27 9.34
CA PRO A 53 -8.69 0.81 9.58
C PRO A 53 -7.27 0.34 9.84
N GLU A 54 -7.12 -0.81 10.52
CA GLU A 54 -5.83 -1.39 10.91
C GLU A 54 -5.01 -1.87 9.70
N ASP A 55 -5.68 -2.16 8.59
CA ASP A 55 -5.08 -2.57 7.32
C ASP A 55 -4.72 -1.35 6.44
N PHE A 56 -5.17 -0.15 6.81
CA PHE A 56 -4.86 1.09 6.10
C PHE A 56 -3.61 1.77 6.65
N ILE A 57 -2.68 2.10 5.77
CA ILE A 57 -1.46 2.84 6.11
C ILE A 57 -1.41 4.12 5.27
N LEU A 58 -1.30 5.26 5.94
CA LEU A 58 -1.10 6.54 5.27
C LEU A 58 0.38 6.92 5.31
N ALA A 59 1.03 6.88 4.15
CA ALA A 59 2.43 7.27 4.01
C ALA A 59 2.53 8.76 3.68
N VAL A 60 3.08 9.57 4.57
CA VAL A 60 3.26 11.01 4.39
C VAL A 60 4.75 11.34 4.28
N SER A 61 5.13 12.08 3.24
CA SER A 61 6.52 12.51 3.07
C SER A 61 6.91 13.52 4.15
N LEU A 62 8.00 13.28 4.88
CA LEU A 62 8.57 14.25 5.84
C LEU A 62 9.50 15.26 5.17
N THR A 63 10.01 14.93 3.99
CA THR A 63 10.97 15.75 3.24
C THR A 63 10.32 16.69 2.23
N LYS A 64 9.04 16.49 1.94
CA LYS A 64 8.28 17.32 1.00
C LYS A 64 7.23 18.08 1.77
N GLN A 65 7.03 19.33 1.40
CA GLN A 65 5.97 20.15 1.94
C GLN A 65 4.61 19.52 1.58
N LEU A 66 3.70 19.44 2.56
CA LEU A 66 2.32 19.07 2.29
C LEU A 66 1.63 20.23 1.60
N THR A 67 0.79 19.92 0.62
CA THR A 67 0.04 20.93 -0.13
C THR A 67 -1.46 20.81 0.09
N LEU A 68 -2.17 21.94 0.05
CA LEU A 68 -3.62 22.06 0.00
C LEU A 68 -3.96 23.15 -1.01
N GLN A 69 -4.78 22.80 -1.99
CA GLN A 69 -5.18 23.63 -3.12
C GLN A 69 -3.97 24.23 -3.86
N GLY A 70 -2.91 23.43 -3.99
CA GLY A 70 -1.66 23.83 -4.63
C GLY A 70 -0.80 24.79 -3.80
N LYS A 71 -1.15 25.06 -2.53
CA LYS A 71 -0.37 25.88 -1.61
C LYS A 71 0.30 25.02 -0.55
N ASP A 72 1.51 25.42 -0.18
CA ASP A 72 2.26 24.81 0.91
C ASP A 72 1.55 25.00 2.25
N VAL A 73 1.45 23.92 3.01
CA VAL A 73 0.83 23.86 4.34
C VAL A 73 1.88 23.40 5.34
N ASP A 74 1.80 23.95 6.55
CA ASP A 74 2.56 23.44 7.68
C ASP A 74 2.23 21.97 7.93
N PHE A 75 3.25 21.18 8.26
CA PHE A 75 3.07 19.75 8.47
C PHE A 75 2.08 19.45 9.61
N GLY A 76 2.16 20.19 10.72
CA GLY A 76 1.27 20.03 11.86
C GLY A 76 -0.18 20.36 11.50
N LEU A 77 -0.40 21.46 10.79
CA LEU A 77 -1.74 21.81 10.27
C LEU A 77 -2.27 20.76 9.30
N GLY A 78 -1.44 20.27 8.38
CA GLY A 78 -1.82 19.22 7.44
C GLY A 78 -2.23 17.92 8.15
N MET A 79 -1.49 17.54 9.20
CA MET A 79 -1.85 16.38 10.01
C MET A 79 -3.11 16.57 10.85
N ALA A 80 -3.36 17.77 11.37
CA ALA A 80 -4.60 18.08 12.06
C ALA A 80 -5.81 17.91 11.12
N ILE A 81 -5.70 18.39 9.89
CA ILE A 81 -6.74 18.22 8.86
C ILE A 81 -6.96 16.73 8.55
N ILE A 82 -5.90 15.96 8.34
CA ILE A 82 -6.00 14.50 8.09
C ILE A 82 -6.68 13.80 9.28
N THR A 83 -6.29 14.15 10.51
CA THR A 83 -6.83 13.54 11.72
C THR A 83 -8.33 13.79 11.86
N GLU A 84 -8.78 15.02 11.57
CA GLU A 84 -10.21 15.35 11.56
C GLU A 84 -10.99 14.44 10.58
N TYR A 85 -10.48 14.23 9.37
CA TYR A 85 -11.12 13.32 8.40
C TYR A 85 -11.16 11.85 8.86
N VAL A 86 -10.10 11.39 9.53
CA VAL A 86 -10.03 10.03 10.08
C VAL A 86 -11.08 9.86 11.19
N LEU A 87 -11.21 10.85 12.09
CA LEU A 87 -12.22 10.84 13.14
C LEU A 87 -13.65 10.83 12.59
N GLN A 88 -13.92 11.57 11.51
CA GLN A 88 -15.21 11.58 10.82
C GLN A 88 -15.58 10.20 10.21
N LYS A 89 -14.61 9.32 9.96
CA LYS A 89 -14.83 7.93 9.52
C LYS A 89 -15.00 6.94 10.69
N SER A 90 -15.10 7.42 11.93
CA SER A 90 -15.10 6.58 13.14
C SER A 90 -13.81 5.77 13.29
N TRP A 91 -12.68 6.35 12.86
CA TRP A 91 -11.34 5.78 13.05
C TRP A 91 -10.54 6.68 13.98
N MET A 92 -9.51 6.14 14.64
CA MET A 92 -8.56 6.91 15.43
C MET A 92 -7.11 6.60 15.04
N PRO A 93 -6.18 7.57 15.16
CA PRO A 93 -4.76 7.30 14.99
C PRO A 93 -4.24 6.26 16.00
N ASP A 94 -3.49 5.26 15.53
CA ASP A 94 -2.88 4.20 16.35
C ASP A 94 -1.35 4.29 16.38
N GLY A 95 -0.83 5.51 16.15
CA GLY A 95 0.59 5.80 16.14
C GLY A 95 1.19 5.85 14.74
N SER A 96 2.52 5.98 14.70
CA SER A 96 3.26 6.15 13.45
C SER A 96 4.64 5.54 13.52
N THR A 97 5.22 5.25 12.35
CA THR A 97 6.60 4.79 12.22
C THR A 97 7.29 5.61 11.13
N ASP A 98 8.51 6.04 11.38
CA ASP A 98 9.31 6.79 10.40
C ASP A 98 10.31 5.87 9.72
N LYS A 99 10.37 5.92 8.38
CA LYS A 99 11.35 5.17 7.60
C LYS A 99 11.64 5.89 6.29
N ASN A 100 12.93 6.09 5.99
CA ASN A 100 13.41 6.68 4.73
C ASN A 100 12.79 8.06 4.41
N GLY A 101 12.61 8.93 5.41
CA GLY A 101 12.02 10.26 5.21
C GLY A 101 10.51 10.25 4.95
N VAL A 102 9.84 9.14 5.24
CA VAL A 102 8.38 8.98 5.16
C VAL A 102 7.85 8.57 6.53
N ARG A 103 6.77 9.20 6.97
CA ARG A 103 6.02 8.81 8.16
C ARG A 103 4.82 7.97 7.77
N TYR A 104 4.73 6.78 8.33
CA TYR A 104 3.65 5.82 8.09
C TYR A 104 2.69 5.88 9.26
N PHE A 105 1.53 6.49 9.07
CA PHE A 105 0.46 6.53 10.07
C PHE A 105 -0.42 5.30 9.97
N ARG A 106 -0.79 4.77 11.14
CA ARG A 106 -1.72 3.65 11.29
C ARG A 106 -2.97 4.13 12.01
N PHE A 107 -4.05 3.39 11.81
CA PHE A 107 -5.35 3.72 12.36
C PHE A 107 -5.99 2.47 12.97
N LYS A 108 -6.97 2.68 13.83
CA LYS A 108 -7.83 1.63 14.37
C LYS A 108 -9.27 2.14 14.46
N GLU A 109 -10.23 1.24 14.63
CA GLU A 109 -11.61 1.63 14.93
C GLU A 109 -11.69 2.43 16.24
N LEU A 110 -12.59 3.42 16.26
CA LEU A 110 -12.78 4.33 17.39
C LEU A 110 -13.55 3.68 18.56
#